data_AF-A0A6S7GTK7-F1
#
_entry.id   AF-A0A6S7GTK7-F1
#
_cell.length_a   1.000
_cell.length_b   1.000
_cell.length_c   1.000
_cell.angle_alpha   90.00
_cell.angle_beta   90.00
_cell.angle_gamma   90.00
#
_symmetry.space_group_name_H-M   'P 1'
#
loop_
_entity.id
_entity.type
_entity.pdbx_description
1 polymer ?
#
loop_
_entity_poly.entity_id
_entity_poly.type
_entity_poly.pdbx_seq_one_letter_code
_entity_poly.pdbx_strand_id
1 'polypeptide(L)'
;MFLSKVSRLLVKLGEEMNNDFRNGENMKKQSQSFGKPWFARELQDIEGFADENNIIDIAGNVFVDSEPEVLPPEVDLLDMSTVDVILISNCFFMFALPYITEHTNFSGTIYATEPTLQMGSELMHEMVTFAERVPKLANGTAWKRAEIK
;
A
#
# COMPACT_ATOMS: atom_id res chain seq x y z
N MET A 1 8.61 -29.08 -5.90
CA MET A 1 7.78 -30.31 -5.98
C MET A 1 6.85 -30.52 -4.77
N PHE A 2 7.07 -29.88 -3.61
CA PHE A 2 6.22 -30.01 -2.42
C PHE A 2 4.91 -29.20 -2.47
N LEU A 3 4.89 -28.06 -3.15
CA LEU A 3 3.71 -27.16 -3.20
C LEU A 3 2.52 -27.72 -4.02
N SER A 4 2.77 -28.61 -4.99
CA SER A 4 1.72 -29.19 -5.87
C SER A 4 0.85 -30.26 -5.19
N LYS A 5 1.34 -30.90 -4.12
CA LYS A 5 0.58 -31.93 -3.39
C LYS A 5 -0.38 -31.33 -2.37
N VAL A 6 -0.05 -30.17 -1.80
CA VAL A 6 -0.89 -29.49 -0.79
C VAL A 6 -2.12 -28.85 -1.44
N SER A 7 -1.98 -28.22 -2.61
CA SER A 7 -3.14 -27.66 -3.35
C SER A 7 -4.17 -28.72 -3.74
N ARG A 8 -3.74 -29.95 -4.03
CA ARG A 8 -4.67 -31.04 -4.40
C ARG A 8 -5.44 -31.61 -3.21
N LEU A 9 -4.90 -31.51 -1.98
CA LEU A 9 -5.62 -31.94 -0.78
C LEU A 9 -6.67 -30.90 -0.35
N LEU A 10 -6.38 -29.61 -0.52
CA LEU A 10 -7.30 -28.52 -0.17
C LEU A 10 -8.51 -28.44 -1.10
N VAL A 11 -8.34 -28.71 -2.40
CA VAL A 11 -9.46 -28.78 -3.34
C VAL A 11 -10.38 -29.96 -3.03
N LYS A 12 -9.82 -31.11 -2.61
CA LYS A 12 -10.60 -32.32 -2.30
C LYS A 12 -11.40 -32.21 -1.00
N LEU A 13 -10.84 -31.52 0.01
CA LEU A 13 -11.56 -31.18 1.25
C LEU A 13 -12.65 -30.12 1.02
N GLY A 14 -12.46 -29.21 0.06
CA GLY A 14 -13.45 -28.21 -0.32
C GLY A 14 -14.68 -28.78 -1.05
N GLU A 15 -14.51 -29.85 -1.84
CA GLU A 15 -15.62 -30.50 -2.55
C GLU A 15 -16.44 -31.44 -1.66
N GLU A 16 -15.82 -32.12 -0.69
CA GLU A 16 -16.54 -32.97 0.28
C GLU A 16 -17.41 -32.15 1.24
N MET A 17 -16.96 -30.95 1.65
CA MET A 17 -17.75 -30.06 2.52
C MET A 17 -18.94 -29.38 1.82
N ASN A 18 -18.95 -29.33 0.48
CA ASN A 18 -20.00 -28.64 -0.29
C ASN A 18 -21.19 -29.55 -0.63
N ASN A 19 -21.02 -30.87 -0.57
CA ASN A 19 -22.09 -31.82 -0.84
C ASN A 19 -23.01 -32.08 0.36
N ASP A 20 -22.53 -31.87 1.60
CA ASP A 20 -23.35 -32.00 2.81
C ASP A 20 -24.31 -30.81 3.03
N PHE A 21 -24.06 -29.67 2.38
CA PHE A 21 -24.84 -28.44 2.57
C PHE A 21 -26.10 -28.32 1.69
N ARG A 22 -26.34 -29.27 0.76
CA ARG A 22 -27.49 -29.19 -0.17
C ARG A 22 -28.78 -29.86 0.34
N ASN A 23 -28.75 -30.56 1.47
CA ASN A 23 -29.93 -31.23 2.02
C ASN A 23 -30.19 -30.79 3.47
N GLY A 24 -30.88 -29.65 3.66
CA GLY A 24 -31.21 -29.21 5.00
C GLY A 24 -31.94 -27.87 5.06
N GLU A 25 -33.25 -27.93 4.85
CA GLU A 25 -34.26 -27.13 5.58
C GLU A 25 -34.33 -25.61 5.41
N ASN A 26 -35.42 -25.23 4.73
CA ASN A 26 -36.25 -24.07 4.99
C ASN A 26 -36.32 -23.69 6.49
N MET A 27 -35.75 -22.55 6.86
CA MET A 27 -36.19 -21.81 8.04
C MET A 27 -36.09 -20.31 7.78
N LYS A 28 -37.24 -19.65 7.71
CA LYS A 28 -37.34 -18.18 7.73
C LYS A 28 -36.61 -17.64 8.96
N LYS A 29 -35.52 -16.93 8.76
CA LYS A 29 -35.02 -15.94 9.71
C LYS A 29 -34.81 -14.64 8.95
N GLN A 30 -35.58 -13.63 9.35
CA GLN A 30 -35.36 -12.23 9.00
C GLN A 30 -33.88 -11.92 9.22
N SER A 31 -33.14 -11.70 8.14
CA SER A 31 -31.81 -11.13 8.22
C SER A 31 -32.00 -9.64 8.51
N GLN A 32 -31.95 -9.34 9.80
CA GLN A 32 -31.55 -8.04 10.31
C GLN A 32 -30.31 -7.62 9.49
N SER A 33 -30.43 -6.52 8.75
CA SER A 33 -29.34 -5.95 7.96
C SER A 33 -28.15 -5.73 8.88
N PHE A 34 -27.20 -6.67 8.87
CA PHE A 34 -25.92 -6.47 9.51
C PHE A 34 -25.23 -5.41 8.67
N GLY A 35 -25.22 -4.18 9.19
CA GLY A 35 -24.71 -3.00 8.51
C GLY A 35 -23.33 -3.29 7.95
N LYS A 36 -23.10 -2.79 6.74
CA LYS A 36 -21.81 -2.91 6.06
C LYS A 36 -20.70 -2.51 7.05
N PRO A 37 -19.61 -3.28 7.17
CA PRO A 37 -18.49 -2.91 8.03
C PRO A 37 -18.02 -1.51 7.62
N TRP A 38 -17.74 -0.64 8.58
CA TRP A 38 -17.41 0.77 8.35
C TRP A 38 -16.14 0.99 7.47
N PHE A 39 -15.39 -0.07 7.19
CA PHE A 39 -14.25 -0.08 6.25
C PHE A 39 -14.63 -0.38 4.80
N ALA A 40 -15.83 -0.93 4.54
CA ALA A 40 -16.35 -1.11 3.19
C ALA A 40 -16.92 0.22 2.69
N ARG A 41 -16.03 1.14 2.36
CA ARG A 41 -16.36 2.35 1.60
C ARG A 41 -16.61 1.91 0.16
N GLU A 42 -17.85 1.61 -0.18
CA GLU A 42 -18.32 1.67 -1.58
C GLU A 42 -18.23 3.14 -2.03
N LEU A 43 -17.03 3.59 -2.35
CA LEU A 43 -16.79 4.88 -3.01
C LEU A 43 -16.95 4.77 -4.54
N GLN A 44 -17.24 3.58 -5.06
CA GLN A 44 -17.23 3.33 -6.50
C GLN A 44 -18.53 3.74 -7.23
N ASP A 45 -19.62 4.03 -6.50
CA ASP A 45 -20.94 4.27 -7.13
C ASP A 45 -21.54 5.66 -6.86
N ILE A 46 -20.75 6.64 -6.43
CA ILE A 46 -21.22 8.04 -6.44
C ILE A 46 -21.08 8.56 -7.88
N GLU A 47 -22.16 8.44 -8.66
CA GLU A 47 -22.27 9.04 -9.99
C GLU A 47 -21.90 10.54 -9.92
N GLY A 48 -20.74 10.89 -10.47
CA GLY A 48 -20.14 12.23 -10.40
C GLY A 48 -18.69 12.28 -9.92
N PHE A 49 -18.14 11.18 -9.38
CA PHE A 49 -16.75 11.12 -8.90
C PHE A 49 -15.69 10.84 -10.00
N ALA A 50 -16.12 10.75 -11.26
CA ALA A 50 -15.24 10.62 -12.41
C ALA A 50 -14.94 12.01 -13.00
N ASP A 51 -14.41 12.92 -12.19
CA ASP A 51 -13.66 14.04 -12.76
C ASP A 51 -12.36 13.45 -13.29
N GLU A 52 -12.12 13.63 -14.59
CA GLU A 52 -10.98 13.12 -15.36
C GLU A 52 -9.59 13.46 -14.78
N ASN A 53 -9.55 14.19 -13.66
CA ASN A 53 -8.38 14.75 -13.02
C ASN A 53 -8.08 14.21 -11.61
N ASN A 54 -8.93 13.37 -10.99
CA ASN A 54 -8.76 12.88 -9.60
C ASN A 54 -8.51 13.99 -8.56
N ILE A 55 -8.95 15.22 -8.82
CA ILE A 55 -8.78 16.35 -7.90
C ILE A 55 -10.13 16.66 -7.29
N ILE A 56 -10.20 16.72 -5.96
CA ILE A 56 -11.43 16.93 -5.19
C ILE A 56 -11.27 18.17 -4.32
N ASP A 57 -12.17 19.13 -4.42
CA ASP A 57 -12.28 20.23 -3.44
C ASP A 57 -13.25 19.84 -2.33
N ILE A 58 -12.76 19.81 -1.08
CA ILE A 58 -13.57 19.57 0.11
C ILE A 58 -13.34 20.71 1.10
N ALA A 59 -14.41 21.50 1.32
CA ALA A 59 -14.42 22.61 2.26
C ALA A 59 -13.31 23.65 2.01
N GLY A 60 -12.94 23.88 0.75
CA GLY A 60 -11.90 24.83 0.34
C GLY A 60 -10.49 24.25 0.38
N ASN A 61 -10.33 22.95 0.61
CA ASN A 61 -9.07 22.23 0.52
C ASN A 61 -9.09 21.30 -0.69
N VAL A 62 -8.02 21.33 -1.47
CA VAL A 62 -7.87 20.49 -2.66
C VAL A 62 -7.14 19.20 -2.27
N PHE A 63 -7.76 18.07 -2.57
CA PHE A 63 -7.25 16.73 -2.35
C PHE A 63 -7.07 16.00 -3.68
N VAL A 64 -6.18 15.01 -3.69
CA VAL A 64 -5.99 14.12 -4.83
C VAL A 64 -6.50 12.74 -4.45
N ASP A 65 -7.45 12.23 -5.23
CA ASP A 65 -7.99 10.87 -5.10
C ASP A 65 -7.13 9.89 -5.88
N SER A 66 -5.95 9.58 -5.34
CA SER A 66 -5.01 8.61 -5.91
C SER A 66 -4.28 7.86 -4.81
N GLU A 67 -3.54 6.83 -5.21
CA GLU A 67 -2.57 6.21 -4.31
C GLU A 67 -1.59 7.29 -3.78
N PRO A 68 -1.26 7.29 -2.48
CA PRO A 68 -0.30 8.22 -1.91
C PRO A 68 1.05 8.08 -2.62
N GLU A 69 1.62 9.21 -3.04
CA GLU A 69 2.93 9.24 -3.64
C GLU A 69 4.00 9.57 -2.60
N VAL A 70 5.07 8.79 -2.60
CA VAL A 70 6.25 9.04 -1.76
C VAL A 70 7.26 9.81 -2.59
N LEU A 71 7.66 10.99 -2.11
CA LEU A 71 8.67 11.79 -2.77
C LEU A 71 10.07 11.21 -2.50
N PRO A 72 10.87 10.95 -3.55
CA PRO A 72 12.26 10.57 -3.35
C PRO A 72 13.08 11.76 -2.82
N PRO A 73 14.20 11.50 -2.13
CA PRO A 73 15.14 12.56 -1.78
C PRO A 73 15.72 13.22 -3.05
N GLU A 74 15.98 14.53 -2.97
CA GLU A 74 16.68 15.26 -4.04
C GLU A 74 18.16 14.83 -4.09
N VAL A 75 18.45 13.85 -4.95
CA VAL A 75 19.81 13.30 -5.12
C VAL A 75 20.54 13.87 -6.34
N ASP A 76 19.87 14.62 -7.21
CA ASP A 76 20.44 15.13 -8.47
C ASP A 76 21.60 16.11 -8.29
N LEU A 77 21.76 16.66 -7.08
CA LEU A 77 22.85 17.58 -6.74
C LEU A 77 24.12 16.86 -6.27
N LEU A 78 24.06 15.56 -5.97
CA LEU A 78 25.16 14.80 -5.36
C LEU A 78 25.31 13.42 -6.00
N ASP A 79 26.50 13.10 -6.48
CA ASP A 79 26.81 11.74 -6.92
C ASP A 79 27.02 10.81 -5.71
N MET A 80 26.02 9.96 -5.47
CA MET A 80 26.02 8.97 -4.39
C MET A 80 27.13 7.92 -4.52
N SER A 81 27.76 7.76 -5.68
CA SER A 81 28.91 6.86 -5.86
C SER A 81 30.14 7.29 -5.05
N THR A 82 30.25 8.58 -4.74
CA THR A 82 31.37 9.17 -4.00
C THR A 82 31.19 9.13 -2.48
N VAL A 83 30.02 8.69 -2.00
CA VAL A 83 29.67 8.71 -0.59
C VAL A 83 30.08 7.37 0.05
N ASP A 84 31.07 7.42 0.93
CA ASP A 84 31.55 6.23 1.64
C ASP A 84 30.66 5.84 2.83
N VAL A 85 30.02 6.82 3.47
CA VAL A 85 29.33 6.62 4.75
C VAL A 85 28.05 7.45 4.86
N ILE A 86 26.96 6.81 5.30
CA ILE A 86 25.72 7.47 5.70
C ILE A 86 25.52 7.25 7.21
N LEU A 87 25.28 8.32 7.95
CA LEU A 87 24.98 8.26 9.39
C LEU A 87 23.50 8.58 9.64
N ILE A 88 22.82 7.70 10.37
CA ILE A 88 21.40 7.82 10.68
C ILE A 88 21.23 8.22 12.15
N SER A 89 20.75 9.44 12.36
CA SER A 89 20.43 9.98 13.69
C SER A 89 18.97 9.74 14.10
N ASN A 90 18.08 9.56 13.13
CA ASN A 90 16.64 9.40 13.34
C ASN A 90 16.11 8.22 12.51
N CYS A 91 15.24 7.40 13.12
CA CYS A 91 14.65 6.23 12.47
C CYS A 91 13.82 6.57 11.24
N PHE A 92 13.21 7.76 11.17
CA PHE A 92 12.46 8.20 9.99
C PHE A 92 13.33 8.38 8.74
N PHE A 93 14.63 8.62 8.88
CA PHE A 93 15.53 8.71 7.72
C PHE A 93 15.80 7.35 7.08
N MET A 94 15.43 6.24 7.73
CA MET A 94 15.51 4.91 7.12
C MET A 94 14.54 4.76 5.93
N PHE A 95 13.47 5.56 5.84
CA PHE A 95 12.54 5.52 4.70
C PHE A 95 13.17 5.94 3.37
N ALA A 96 14.24 6.74 3.39
CA ALA A 96 14.95 7.11 2.18
C ALA A 96 15.94 6.02 1.72
N LEU A 97 16.31 5.09 2.60
CA LEU A 97 17.34 4.10 2.29
C LEU A 97 16.98 3.18 1.14
N PRO A 98 15.77 2.60 1.03
CA PRO A 98 15.42 1.74 -0.11
C PRO A 98 15.67 2.45 -1.44
N TYR A 99 15.31 3.74 -1.53
CA TYR A 99 15.59 4.54 -2.72
C TYR A 99 17.08 4.74 -2.96
N ILE A 100 17.83 5.12 -1.92
CA ILE A 100 19.28 5.36 -2.03
C ILE A 100 20.01 4.07 -2.42
N THR A 101 19.68 2.93 -1.82
CA THR A 101 20.41 1.67 -2.04
C THR A 101 20.03 0.96 -3.34
N GLU A 102 18.80 1.13 -3.84
CA GLU A 102 18.33 0.45 -5.06
C GLU A 102 18.35 1.33 -6.32
N HIS A 103 18.10 2.63 -6.18
CA HIS A 103 17.98 3.57 -7.30
C HIS A 103 19.17 4.52 -7.45
N THR A 104 20.15 4.47 -6.56
CA THR A 104 21.41 5.24 -6.70
C THR A 104 22.63 4.31 -6.68
N ASN A 105 23.80 4.81 -7.09
CA ASN A 105 25.05 4.03 -7.12
C ASN A 105 25.78 4.02 -5.76
N PHE A 106 25.06 4.13 -4.64
CA PHE A 106 25.65 4.13 -3.31
C PHE A 106 26.21 2.74 -2.95
N SER A 107 27.51 2.66 -2.64
CA SER A 107 28.18 1.44 -2.19
C SER A 107 28.84 1.57 -0.81
N GLY A 108 28.54 2.65 -0.10
CA GLY A 108 29.11 2.95 1.20
C GLY A 108 28.51 2.13 2.35
N THR A 109 28.98 2.40 3.57
CA THR A 109 28.47 1.77 4.80
C THR A 109 27.49 2.69 5.51
N ILE A 110 26.38 2.13 5.99
CA ILE A 110 25.36 2.87 6.73
C ILE A 110 25.56 2.59 8.23
N TYR A 111 25.75 3.64 9.02
CA TYR A 111 25.81 3.56 10.48
C TYR A 111 24.57 4.12 11.12
N ALA A 112 24.07 3.42 12.12
CA ALA A 112 22.95 3.82 12.94
C ALA A 112 23.12 3.25 14.34
N THR A 113 22.47 3.85 15.33
CA THR A 113 22.42 3.23 16.66
C THR A 113 21.49 2.03 16.65
N GLU A 114 21.80 1.00 17.44
CA GLU A 114 20.96 -0.19 17.62
C GLU A 114 19.45 0.12 17.79
N PRO A 115 19.02 1.03 18.70
CA PRO A 115 17.60 1.34 18.86
C PRO A 115 17.00 2.01 17.62
N THR A 116 17.78 2.79 16.87
CA THR A 116 17.34 3.40 15.62
C THR A 116 17.06 2.34 14.56
N LEU A 117 17.92 1.32 14.44
CA LEU A 117 17.73 0.22 13.48
C LEU A 117 16.49 -0.59 13.79
N GLN A 118 16.30 -0.96 15.05
CA GLN A 118 15.13 -1.73 15.48
C GLN A 118 13.84 -0.98 15.19
N MET A 119 13.77 0.30 15.60
CA MET A 119 12.58 1.11 15.39
C MET A 119 12.32 1.40 13.90
N GLY A 120 13.36 1.72 13.13
CA GLY A 120 13.21 2.01 11.70
C GLY A 120 12.80 0.79 10.88
N SER A 121 13.28 -0.40 11.25
CA SER A 121 12.87 -1.65 10.60
C SER A 121 11.36 -1.90 10.77
N GLU A 122 10.84 -1.80 11.99
CA GLU A 122 9.41 -1.97 12.26
C GLU A 122 8.57 -0.91 11.55
N LEU A 123 9.00 0.36 11.58
CA LEU A 123 8.32 1.46 10.88
C LEU A 123 8.25 1.23 9.36
N MET A 124 9.31 0.72 8.74
CA MET A 124 9.31 0.39 7.31
C MET A 124 8.32 -0.74 6.99
N HIS A 125 8.31 -1.81 7.79
CA HIS A 125 7.36 -2.91 7.61
C HIS A 125 5.90 -2.44 7.77
N GLU A 126 5.65 -1.60 8.78
CA GLU A 126 4.32 -1.06 9.03
C GLU A 126 3.86 -0.13 7.89
N MET A 127 4.75 0.74 7.39
CA MET A 127 4.45 1.64 6.28
C MET A 127 4.04 0.88 5.01
N VAL A 128 4.77 -0.18 4.64
CA VAL A 128 4.41 -1.03 3.49
C VAL A 128 3.07 -1.72 3.74
N THR A 129 2.88 -2.28 4.94
CA THR A 129 1.62 -2.94 5.32
C THR A 129 0.42 -1.98 5.24
N PHE A 130 0.60 -0.70 5.57
CA PHE A 130 -0.44 0.31 5.43
C PHE A 130 -0.68 0.71 3.99
N ALA A 131 0.38 0.91 3.20
CA ALA A 131 0.27 1.25 1.79
C ALA A 131 -0.51 0.18 1.01
N GLU A 132 -0.26 -1.10 1.28
CA GLU A 132 -0.95 -2.23 0.63
C GLU A 132 -2.46 -2.29 0.92
N ARG A 133 -2.94 -1.64 1.98
CA ARG A 133 -4.38 -1.59 2.31
C ARG A 133 -5.13 -0.54 1.50
N VAL A 134 -4.42 0.40 0.88
CA VAL A 134 -5.06 1.47 0.08
C VAL A 134 -5.56 0.86 -1.23
N PRO A 135 -6.86 1.01 -1.57
CA PRO A 135 -7.36 0.56 -2.85
C PRO A 135 -6.66 1.32 -3.97
N LYS A 136 -6.07 0.58 -4.92
CA LYS A 136 -5.36 1.14 -6.07
C LYS A 136 -6.36 1.74 -7.06
N LEU A 137 -6.76 2.99 -6.82
CA LEU A 137 -7.57 3.77 -7.76
C LEU A 137 -6.76 4.10 -9.02
N ALA A 138 -7.45 4.41 -10.10
CA ALA A 138 -6.80 4.79 -11.36
C ALA A 138 -5.89 6.00 -11.15
N ASN A 139 -4.67 5.97 -11.68
CA ASN A 139 -3.68 7.03 -11.49
C ASN A 139 -4.05 8.29 -12.28
N GLY A 140 -4.58 9.30 -11.61
CA GLY A 140 -4.69 10.66 -12.14
C GLY A 140 -3.32 11.36 -12.13
N THR A 141 -2.77 11.67 -13.30
CA THR A 141 -1.49 12.40 -13.44
C THR A 141 -1.68 13.86 -13.84
N ALA A 142 -2.93 14.34 -13.89
CA ALA A 142 -3.26 15.69 -14.34
C ALA A 142 -2.58 16.77 -13.48
N TRP A 143 -2.58 16.61 -12.15
CA TRP A 143 -1.95 17.53 -11.20
C TRP A 143 -0.42 17.60 -11.30
N LYS A 144 0.22 16.59 -11.91
CA LYS A 144 1.69 16.55 -12.12
C LYS A 144 2.11 17.32 -13.36
N ARG A 145 1.20 17.54 -14.30
CA ARG A 145 1.47 18.32 -15.51
C ARG A 145 1.37 19.79 -15.15
N ALA A 146 2.49 20.37 -14.73
CA ALA A 146 2.59 21.82 -14.70
C ALA A 146 2.31 22.34 -16.12
N GLU A 147 1.33 23.24 -16.27
CA GLU A 147 1.28 24.13 -17.42
C GLU A 147 2.58 24.95 -17.40
N ILE A 148 3.59 24.50 -18.14
CA ILE A 148 4.77 25.31 -18.42
C ILE A 148 4.28 26.49 -19.26
N LYS A 149 4.14 27.66 -18.63
CA LYS A 149 3.93 28.95 -19.31
C LYS A 149 5.26 29.67 -19.52
#